data_AF-A0A264VQK3-F1
#
_entry.id   AF-A0A264VQK3-F1
#
_cell.length_a   1.000
_cell.length_b   1.000
_cell.length_c   1.000
_cell.angle_alpha   90.00
_cell.angle_beta   90.00
_cell.angle_gamma   90.00
#
_symmetry.space_group_name_H-M   'P 1'
#
loop_
_entity.id
_entity.type
_entity.pdbx_description
1 polymer ?
#
loop_
_entity_poly.entity_id
_entity_poly.type
_entity_poly.pdbx_seq_one_letter_code
_entity_poly.pdbx_strand_id
1 'polypeptide(L)'
;MSKFRGNITPGTEYSESLSRFLELEAKSGHISLEGMRRVTMKRNLAGTTALMTGMAMVSAGASFMATGGAMPLLTLIGSASAVMVSMAALARCPGGLFYQISAIETPFTHAALLRFAACGAPEDVTRELISLLNKQERVSYAQVHDVTWFCSRQASGIAESHLFHDRYTLIRTRLALESRRAG
;
A
#
# COMPACT_ATOMS: atom_id res chain seq x y z
N MET A 1 14.79 -33.81 0.26
CA MET A 1 14.45 -33.45 1.65
C MET A 1 14.70 -31.96 1.87
N SER A 2 13.66 -31.16 2.08
CA SER A 2 13.80 -29.84 2.73
C SER A 2 12.48 -29.41 3.34
N LYS A 3 12.44 -29.60 4.67
CA LYS A 3 11.69 -28.92 5.73
C LYS A 3 10.42 -28.12 5.38
N PHE A 4 9.30 -28.66 5.86
CA PHE A 4 8.15 -27.93 6.42
C PHE A 4 8.52 -26.52 6.91
N ARG A 5 7.96 -25.49 6.26
CA ARG A 5 7.60 -24.22 6.90
C ARG A 5 6.06 -24.15 6.87
N GLY A 6 5.46 -24.17 8.06
CA GLY A 6 4.04 -24.40 8.23
C GLY A 6 3.15 -23.36 7.57
N ASN A 7 1.96 -23.79 7.12
CA ASN A 7 0.73 -23.03 6.89
C ASN A 7 0.88 -21.54 6.54
N ILE A 8 1.75 -21.22 5.58
CA ILE A 8 1.75 -19.91 4.93
C ILE A 8 0.56 -19.95 3.97
N THR A 9 -0.42 -19.07 4.19
CA THR A 9 -1.53 -18.92 3.24
C THR A 9 -0.92 -18.65 1.86
N PRO A 10 -1.27 -19.41 0.81
CA PRO A 10 -0.72 -19.22 -0.53
C PRO A 10 -0.77 -17.73 -0.91
N GLY A 11 0.33 -17.20 -1.45
CA GLY A 11 0.41 -15.80 -1.88
C GLY A 11 0.95 -14.80 -0.85
N THR A 12 1.09 -15.14 0.44
CA THR A 12 1.68 -14.21 1.44
C THR A 12 3.20 -14.08 1.31
N GLU A 13 3.88 -15.15 0.87
CA GLU A 13 5.31 -15.19 0.54
C GLU A 13 5.75 -14.13 -0.47
N TYR A 14 4.88 -13.76 -1.41
CA TYR A 14 5.11 -12.71 -2.40
C TYR A 14 5.22 -11.33 -1.72
N SER A 15 4.28 -11.04 -0.82
CA SER A 15 4.28 -9.78 -0.06
C SER A 15 5.44 -9.68 0.94
N GLU A 16 5.82 -10.79 1.56
CA GLU A 16 6.95 -10.83 2.48
C GLU A 16 8.28 -10.66 1.75
N SER A 17 8.46 -11.32 0.61
CA SER A 17 9.66 -11.19 -0.23
C SER A 17 9.84 -9.74 -0.71
N LEU A 18 8.77 -9.10 -1.21
CA LEU A 18 8.81 -7.69 -1.61
C LEU A 18 9.11 -6.76 -0.42
N SER A 19 8.46 -6.97 0.72
CA SER A 19 8.69 -6.14 1.92
C SER A 19 10.14 -6.24 2.41
N ARG A 20 10.69 -7.46 2.44
CA ARG A 20 12.08 -7.71 2.83
C ARG A 20 13.08 -7.07 1.88
N PHE A 21 12.83 -7.17 0.57
CA PHE A 21 13.65 -6.54 -0.46
C PHE A 21 13.67 -5.02 -0.29
N LEU A 22 12.51 -4.38 -0.11
CA LEU A 22 12.41 -2.93 0.08
C LEU A 22 13.15 -2.47 1.34
N GLU A 23 13.09 -3.26 2.43
CA GLU A 23 13.82 -2.94 3.65
C GLU A 23 15.34 -2.99 3.42
N LEU A 24 15.83 -3.98 2.66
CA LEU A 24 17.25 -4.12 2.31
C LEU A 24 17.72 -3.01 1.36
N GLU A 25 16.94 -2.67 0.34
CA GLU A 25 17.23 -1.57 -0.58
C GLU A 25 17.28 -0.23 0.15
N ALA A 26 16.41 -0.03 1.14
CA ALA A 26 16.42 1.18 1.96
C ALA A 26 17.65 1.25 2.87
N LYS A 27 18.01 0.14 3.51
CA LYS A 27 19.20 0.05 4.37
C LYS A 27 20.51 0.27 3.59
N SER A 28 20.55 -0.17 2.35
CA SER A 28 21.69 0.02 1.44
C SER A 28 21.71 1.38 0.74
N GLY A 29 20.67 2.21 0.91
CA GLY A 29 20.58 3.54 0.31
C GLY A 29 20.25 3.53 -1.18
N HIS A 30 19.86 2.38 -1.74
CA HIS A 30 19.46 2.27 -3.15
C HIS A 30 18.09 2.88 -3.45
N ILE A 31 17.22 3.00 -2.43
CA ILE A 31 15.93 3.68 -2.53
C ILE A 31 15.81 4.77 -1.47
N SER A 32 15.21 5.90 -1.86
CA SER A 32 14.81 6.93 -0.90
C SER A 32 13.45 6.57 -0.30
N LEU A 33 13.41 6.40 1.03
CA LEU A 33 12.18 6.21 1.78
C LEU A 33 11.48 7.53 2.15
N GLU A 34 11.97 8.67 1.67
CA GLU A 34 11.45 9.97 2.10
C GLU A 34 10.00 10.20 1.68
N GLY A 35 9.61 9.72 0.50
CA GLY A 35 8.21 9.69 0.05
C GLY A 35 7.33 8.82 0.95
N MET A 36 7.80 7.60 1.26
CA MET A 36 7.14 6.67 2.18
C MET A 36 6.93 7.27 3.58
N ARG A 37 7.99 7.89 4.13
CA ARG A 37 7.94 8.56 5.43
C ARG A 37 6.94 9.72 5.42
N ARG A 38 6.90 10.52 4.35
CA ARG A 38 5.94 11.62 4.21
C ARG A 38 4.49 11.12 4.17
N VAL A 39 4.19 10.04 3.42
CA VAL A 39 2.84 9.46 3.38
C VAL A 39 2.43 8.92 4.75
N THR A 40 3.32 8.16 5.41
CA THR A 40 3.08 7.62 6.75
C THR A 40 2.90 8.73 7.79
N MET A 41 3.72 9.78 7.74
CA MET A 41 3.62 10.93 8.65
C MET A 41 2.30 11.68 8.45
N LYS A 42 1.89 11.96 7.21
CA LYS A 42 0.59 12.62 6.92
C LYS A 42 -0.58 11.80 7.47
N ARG A 43 -0.55 10.48 7.26
CA ARG A 43 -1.57 9.56 7.79
C ARG A 43 -1.58 9.55 9.32
N ASN A 44 -0.42 9.43 9.95
CA ASN A 44 -0.31 9.40 11.41
C ASN A 44 -0.81 10.70 12.02
N LEU A 45 -0.42 11.85 11.44
CA LEU A 45 -0.90 13.16 11.87
C LEU A 45 -2.43 13.24 11.78
N ALA A 46 -3.01 12.90 10.62
CA ALA A 46 -4.46 12.91 10.43
C ALA A 46 -5.18 11.95 11.41
N GLY A 47 -4.60 10.77 11.67
CA GLY A 47 -5.11 9.80 12.65
C GLY A 47 -5.09 10.33 14.08
N THR A 48 -3.97 10.93 14.50
CA THR A 48 -3.84 11.52 15.84
C THR A 48 -4.78 12.71 16.02
N THR A 49 -4.92 13.57 15.02
CA THR A 49 -5.86 14.69 15.05
C THR A 49 -7.29 14.18 15.17
N ALA A 50 -7.69 13.20 14.35
CA ALA A 50 -9.02 12.59 14.42
C ALA A 50 -9.33 12.03 15.82
N LEU A 51 -8.38 11.31 16.43
CA LEU A 51 -8.52 10.76 17.78
C LEU A 51 -8.70 11.87 18.84
N MET A 52 -7.84 12.88 18.83
CA MET A 52 -7.91 13.99 19.78
C MET A 52 -9.21 14.79 19.62
N THR A 53 -9.61 15.10 18.39
CA THR A 53 -10.88 15.81 18.12
C THR A 53 -12.09 14.96 18.45
N GLY A 54 -12.03 13.64 18.26
CA GLY A 54 -13.08 12.70 18.65
C GLY A 54 -13.26 12.65 20.16
N MET A 55 -12.17 12.63 20.93
CA MET A 55 -12.23 12.71 22.39
C MET A 55 -12.83 14.05 22.86
N ALA A 56 -12.43 15.16 22.23
CA ALA A 56 -13.01 16.48 22.52
C ALA A 56 -14.52 16.53 22.19
N MET A 57 -14.94 15.89 21.09
CA MET A 57 -16.35 15.78 20.71
C MET A 57 -17.16 15.01 21.74
N VAL A 58 -16.66 13.85 22.20
CA VAL A 58 -17.33 13.05 23.24
C VAL A 58 -17.43 13.83 24.55
N SER A 59 -16.36 14.52 24.95
CA SER A 59 -16.34 15.34 26.16
C SER A 59 -17.34 16.51 26.07
N ALA A 60 -17.35 17.24 24.95
CA ALA A 60 -18.31 18.33 24.72
C ALA A 60 -19.76 17.85 24.69
N GLY A 61 -20.02 16.67 24.12
CA GLY A 61 -21.33 16.03 24.12
C GLY A 61 -21.79 15.65 25.53
N ALA A 62 -20.90 15.07 26.33
CA ALA A 62 -21.18 14.77 27.73
C ALA A 62 -21.47 16.03 28.56
N SER A 63 -20.68 17.10 28.37
CA SER A 63 -20.92 18.39 29.02
C SER A 63 -22.26 19.00 28.60
N PHE A 64 -22.62 18.94 27.31
CA PHE A 64 -23.92 19.42 26.82
C PHE A 64 -25.08 18.67 27.48
N MET A 65 -25.01 17.34 27.60
CA MET A 65 -26.03 16.53 28.26
C MET A 65 -26.13 16.82 29.77
N ALA A 66 -25.02 17.14 30.41
CA ALA A 66 -24.98 17.36 31.86
C ALA A 66 -25.47 18.75 32.29
N THR A 67 -25.01 19.81 31.63
CA THR A 67 -25.27 21.19 32.08
C THR A 67 -26.30 21.92 31.23
N GLY A 68 -26.54 21.47 30.00
CA GLY A 68 -27.11 22.31 28.96
C GLY A 68 -26.21 23.53 28.67
N GLY A 69 -26.33 24.12 27.48
CA GLY A 69 -25.65 25.38 27.17
C GLY A 69 -25.17 25.48 25.74
N ALA A 70 -25.11 26.72 25.25
CA ALA A 70 -24.68 27.02 23.89
C ALA A 70 -23.19 26.73 23.65
N MET A 71 -22.32 26.94 24.65
CA MET A 71 -20.87 26.74 24.50
C MET A 71 -20.46 25.26 24.31
N PRO A 72 -20.96 24.29 25.11
CA PRO A 72 -20.74 22.87 24.85
C PRO A 72 -21.26 22.44 23.47
N LEU A 73 -22.40 22.98 23.03
CA LEU A 73 -22.99 22.67 21.71
C LEU A 73 -22.12 23.18 20.56
N LEU A 74 -21.63 24.41 20.63
CA LEU A 74 -20.70 24.97 19.63
C LEU A 74 -19.40 24.18 19.56
N THR A 75 -18.88 23.77 20.72
CA THR A 75 -17.66 22.94 20.81
C THR A 75 -17.88 21.56 20.21
N LEU A 76 -19.06 20.96 20.41
CA LEU A 76 -19.46 19.69 19.81
C LEU A 76 -19.52 19.79 18.27
N ILE A 77 -20.14 20.84 17.73
CA ILE A 77 -20.22 21.07 16.28
C ILE A 77 -18.83 21.28 15.69
N GLY A 78 -18.00 22.12 16.32
CA GLY A 78 -16.63 22.40 15.88
C GLY A 78 -15.78 21.14 15.87
N SER A 79 -15.81 20.35 16.93
CA SER A 79 -15.06 19.09 17.02
C SER A 79 -15.56 18.04 16.01
N ALA A 80 -16.88 17.90 15.82
CA ALA A 80 -17.45 17.02 14.80
C ALA A 80 -16.99 17.39 13.38
N SER A 81 -16.94 18.68 13.06
CA SER A 81 -16.44 19.15 11.77
C SER A 81 -14.95 18.82 11.57
N ALA A 82 -14.13 18.98 12.62
CA ALA A 82 -12.71 18.66 12.58
C ALA A 82 -12.45 17.14 12.43
N VAL A 83 -13.28 16.30 13.06
CA VAL A 83 -13.26 14.84 12.85
C VAL A 83 -13.55 14.51 11.39
N MET A 84 -14.59 15.09 10.79
CA MET A 84 -14.93 14.84 9.39
C MET A 84 -13.80 15.21 8.43
N VAL A 85 -13.15 16.37 8.63
CA VAL A 85 -12.00 16.79 7.82
C VAL A 85 -10.82 15.82 7.97
N SER A 86 -10.54 15.38 9.19
CA SER A 86 -9.45 14.44 9.48
C SER A 86 -9.72 13.06 8.86
N MET A 87 -10.97 12.58 8.92
CA MET A 87 -11.38 11.33 8.27
C MET A 87 -11.32 11.42 6.74
N ALA A 88 -11.69 12.57 6.15
CA ALA A 88 -11.53 12.80 4.72
C ALA A 88 -10.04 12.84 4.30
N ALA A 89 -9.16 13.38 5.15
CA ALA A 89 -7.71 13.34 4.91
C ALA A 89 -7.14 11.92 5.00
N LEU A 90 -7.61 11.12 5.97
CA LEU A 90 -7.25 9.70 6.11
C LEU A 90 -7.71 8.86 4.92
N ALA A 91 -8.91 9.13 4.40
CA ALA A 91 -9.42 8.47 3.19
C ALA A 91 -8.55 8.76 1.96
N ARG A 92 -7.95 9.95 1.89
CA ARG A 92 -7.01 10.35 0.82
C ARG A 92 -5.56 9.88 1.07
N CYS A 93 -5.22 9.44 2.27
CA CYS A 93 -3.92 8.86 2.63
C CYS A 93 -4.07 7.39 3.07
N PRO A 94 -4.50 6.49 2.17
CA PRO A 94 -4.64 5.08 2.47
C PRO A 94 -3.29 4.46 2.87
N GLY A 95 -3.26 3.85 4.06
CA GLY A 95 -2.06 3.29 4.67
C GLY A 95 -1.68 1.91 4.16
N GLY A 96 -2.07 1.59 2.92
CA GLY A 96 -1.70 0.33 2.29
C GLY A 96 -0.25 0.36 1.84
N LEU A 97 0.40 -0.80 1.91
CA LEU A 97 1.77 -1.04 1.44
C LEU A 97 1.99 -0.50 0.01
N PHE A 98 0.98 -0.62 -0.85
CA PHE A 98 0.96 -0.03 -2.20
C PHE A 98 1.23 1.48 -2.24
N TYR A 99 0.57 2.27 -1.38
CA TYR A 99 0.70 3.73 -1.40
C TYR A 99 2.06 4.19 -0.90
N GLN A 100 2.62 3.45 0.05
CA GLN A 100 3.99 3.64 0.49
C GLN A 100 4.96 3.33 -0.66
N ILE A 101 4.86 2.15 -1.29
CA ILE A 101 5.71 1.75 -2.40
C ILE A 101 5.59 2.70 -3.60
N SER A 102 4.38 3.19 -3.89
CA SER A 102 4.16 4.15 -4.98
C SER A 102 4.81 5.51 -4.76
N ALA A 103 5.20 5.83 -3.52
CA ALA A 103 5.91 7.05 -3.18
C ALA A 103 7.44 6.92 -3.34
N ILE A 104 7.95 5.74 -3.74
CA ILE A 104 9.35 5.56 -4.10
C ILE A 104 9.55 6.14 -5.50
N GLU A 105 10.30 7.24 -5.58
CA GLU A 105 10.54 7.97 -6.84
C GLU A 105 11.68 7.36 -7.67
N THR A 106 12.58 6.60 -7.03
CA THR A 106 13.71 5.95 -7.71
C THR A 106 13.21 4.86 -8.67
N PRO A 107 13.68 4.80 -9.92
CA PRO A 107 13.26 3.76 -10.86
C PRO A 107 13.80 2.38 -10.44
N PHE A 108 13.02 1.36 -10.71
CA PHE A 108 13.44 -0.03 -10.62
C PHE A 108 14.29 -0.39 -11.85
N THR A 109 15.45 -1.00 -11.63
CA THR A 109 16.45 -1.27 -12.67
C THR A 109 16.78 -2.76 -12.75
N HIS A 110 17.47 -3.18 -13.82
CA HIS A 110 18.00 -4.54 -13.94
C HIS A 110 18.92 -4.94 -12.77
N ALA A 111 19.71 -3.99 -12.23
CA ALA A 111 20.53 -4.26 -11.04
C ALA A 111 19.68 -4.52 -9.79
N ALA A 112 18.58 -3.76 -9.62
CA ALA A 112 17.62 -3.99 -8.54
C ALA A 112 16.90 -5.33 -8.70
N LEU A 113 16.58 -5.74 -9.94
CA LEU A 113 16.00 -7.05 -10.24
C LEU A 113 16.92 -8.20 -9.83
N LEU A 114 18.23 -8.11 -10.13
CA LEU A 114 19.19 -9.14 -9.73
C LEU A 114 19.27 -9.27 -8.20
N ARG A 115 19.24 -8.15 -7.48
CA ARG A 115 19.20 -8.15 -6.01
C ARG A 115 17.87 -8.69 -5.48
N PHE A 116 16.76 -8.40 -6.15
CA PHE A 116 15.45 -8.92 -5.76
C PHE A 116 15.38 -10.44 -5.95
N ALA A 117 15.87 -10.97 -7.08
CA ALA A 117 16.02 -12.40 -7.30
C ALA A 117 16.92 -13.06 -6.25
N ALA A 118 18.06 -12.44 -5.91
CA ALA A 118 18.94 -12.91 -4.85
C ALA A 118 18.29 -12.90 -3.44
N CYS A 119 17.27 -12.05 -3.23
CA CYS A 119 16.48 -12.02 -1.99
C CYS A 119 15.39 -13.11 -1.92
N GLY A 120 15.26 -13.96 -2.94
CA GLY A 120 14.22 -14.99 -3.02
C GLY A 120 12.91 -14.45 -3.60
N ALA A 121 12.97 -13.60 -4.62
CA ALA A 121 11.80 -13.26 -5.40
C ALA A 121 11.25 -14.51 -6.12
N PRO A 122 9.92 -14.72 -6.15
CA PRO A 122 9.31 -15.77 -6.95
C PRO A 122 9.70 -15.70 -8.44
N GLU A 123 9.83 -16.85 -9.10
CA GLU A 123 10.30 -16.93 -10.50
C GLU A 123 9.32 -16.29 -11.49
N ASP A 124 8.01 -16.43 -11.23
CA ASP A 124 6.93 -15.81 -11.99
C ASP A 124 7.00 -14.27 -11.93
N VAL A 125 7.20 -13.71 -10.74
CA VAL A 125 7.42 -12.27 -10.55
C VAL A 125 8.68 -11.81 -11.29
N THR A 126 9.78 -12.55 -11.14
CA THR A 126 11.05 -12.22 -11.79
C THR A 126 10.90 -12.19 -13.32
N ARG A 127 10.20 -13.17 -13.89
CA ARG A 127 9.94 -13.26 -15.33
C ARG A 127 9.13 -12.07 -15.86
N GLU A 128 8.05 -11.70 -15.17
CA GLU A 128 7.22 -10.55 -15.57
C GLU A 128 8.00 -9.23 -15.46
N LEU A 129 8.84 -9.08 -14.44
CA LEU A 129 9.69 -7.90 -14.28
C LEU A 129 10.76 -7.79 -15.37
N ILE A 130 11.35 -8.90 -15.82
CA ILE A 130 12.27 -8.91 -16.98
C ILE A 130 11.53 -8.40 -18.23
N SER A 131 10.33 -8.92 -18.48
CA SER A 131 9.50 -8.51 -19.63
C SER A 131 9.20 -7.01 -19.59
N LEU A 132 8.84 -6.48 -18.41
CA LEU A 132 8.55 -5.06 -18.22
C LEU A 132 9.79 -4.18 -18.39
N LEU A 133 10.92 -4.55 -17.79
CA LEU A 133 12.18 -3.80 -17.90
C LEU A 133 12.73 -3.80 -19.34
N ASN A 134 12.48 -4.84 -20.12
CA ASN A 134 12.85 -4.88 -21.54
C ASN A 134 11.95 -4.01 -22.42
N LYS A 135 10.70 -3.75 -21.99
CA LYS A 135 9.71 -2.95 -22.73
C LYS A 135 9.70 -1.47 -22.32
N GLN A 136 10.11 -1.16 -21.10
CA GLN A 136 10.00 0.18 -20.52
C GLN A 136 11.37 0.66 -20.04
N GLU A 137 11.77 1.86 -20.46
CA GLU A 137 12.99 2.53 -19.98
C GLU A 137 12.97 2.81 -18.47
N ARG A 138 11.78 2.96 -17.87
CA ARG A 138 11.58 3.23 -16.46
C ARG A 138 10.43 2.42 -15.89
N VAL A 139 10.76 1.42 -15.08
CA VAL A 139 9.78 0.68 -14.28
C VAL A 139 9.71 1.32 -12.89
N SER A 140 8.52 1.62 -12.41
CA SER A 140 8.29 2.15 -11.06
C SER A 140 8.13 1.03 -10.03
N TYR A 141 8.45 1.31 -8.77
CA TYR A 141 8.19 0.37 -7.68
C TYR A 141 6.69 0.08 -7.47
N ALA A 142 5.81 0.99 -7.89
CA ALA A 142 4.37 0.72 -7.96
C ALA A 142 4.05 -0.45 -8.91
N GLN A 143 4.68 -0.47 -10.09
CA GLN A 143 4.53 -1.58 -11.05
C GLN A 143 5.14 -2.87 -10.50
N VAL A 144 6.26 -2.81 -9.77
CA VAL A 144 6.86 -3.99 -9.11
C VAL A 144 5.89 -4.60 -8.10
N HIS A 145 5.24 -3.77 -7.29
CA HIS A 145 4.20 -4.22 -6.38
C HIS A 145 3.00 -4.80 -7.13
N ASP A 146 2.56 -4.17 -8.22
CA ASP A 146 1.41 -4.62 -9.00
C ASP A 146 1.66 -6.01 -9.61
N VAL A 147 2.85 -6.26 -10.15
CA VAL A 147 3.29 -7.60 -10.61
C VAL A 147 3.29 -8.59 -9.46
N THR A 148 3.93 -8.23 -8.35
CA THR A 148 4.04 -9.11 -7.17
C THR A 148 2.66 -9.51 -6.64
N TRP A 149 1.74 -8.54 -6.57
CA TRP A 149 0.37 -8.77 -6.13
C TRP A 149 -0.41 -9.63 -7.14
N PHE A 150 -0.25 -9.39 -8.43
CA PHE A 150 -0.93 -10.16 -9.46
C PHE A 150 -0.50 -11.63 -9.46
N CYS A 151 0.81 -11.89 -9.47
CA CYS A 151 1.37 -13.23 -9.39
C CYS A 151 0.93 -13.97 -8.10
N SER A 152 0.93 -13.27 -6.95
CA SER A 152 0.41 -13.81 -5.68
C SER A 152 -1.03 -14.33 -5.80
N ARG A 153 -1.90 -13.62 -6.52
CA ARG A 153 -3.31 -14.01 -6.70
C ARG A 153 -3.47 -15.19 -7.64
N GLN A 154 -2.70 -15.21 -8.73
CA GLN A 154 -2.68 -16.36 -9.64
C GLN A 154 -2.17 -17.62 -8.95
N ALA A 155 -1.08 -17.52 -8.17
CA ALA A 155 -0.54 -18.63 -7.38
C ALA A 155 -1.54 -19.13 -6.32
N SER A 156 -2.43 -18.25 -5.83
CA SER A 156 -3.52 -18.62 -4.91
C SER A 156 -4.74 -19.23 -5.62
N GLY A 157 -4.68 -19.47 -6.94
CA GLY A 157 -5.78 -20.03 -7.73
C GLY A 157 -6.94 -19.06 -7.98
N ILE A 158 -6.75 -17.76 -7.75
CA ILE A 158 -7.79 -16.75 -7.98
C ILE A 158 -7.76 -16.38 -9.47
N ALA A 159 -8.80 -16.81 -10.20
CA ALA A 159 -8.94 -16.45 -11.61
C ALA A 159 -9.14 -14.94 -11.79
N GLU A 160 -8.73 -14.42 -12.95
CA GLU A 160 -8.77 -12.98 -13.23
C GLU A 160 -10.18 -12.38 -13.15
N SER A 161 -11.20 -13.17 -13.47
CA SER A 161 -12.63 -12.81 -13.33
C SER A 161 -13.07 -12.56 -11.88
N HIS A 162 -12.31 -13.04 -10.90
CA HIS A 162 -12.56 -12.88 -9.47
C HIS A 162 -11.65 -11.85 -8.79
N LEU A 163 -10.78 -11.17 -9.57
CA LEU A 163 -10.00 -10.06 -9.05
C LEU A 163 -10.90 -8.82 -8.92
N PHE A 164 -10.67 -8.02 -7.86
CA PHE A 164 -11.37 -6.75 -7.67
C PHE A 164 -11.24 -5.88 -8.92
N HIS A 165 -12.36 -5.65 -9.60
CA HIS A 165 -12.41 -5.08 -10.96
C HIS A 165 -11.62 -3.77 -11.07
N ASP A 166 -11.78 -2.86 -10.12
CA ASP A 166 -11.09 -1.56 -10.12
C ASP A 166 -9.57 -1.69 -9.96
N ARG A 167 -9.12 -2.61 -9.10
CA ARG A 167 -7.69 -2.86 -8.87
C ARG A 167 -7.06 -3.56 -10.06
N TYR A 168 -7.74 -4.54 -10.64
CA TYR A 168 -7.28 -5.24 -11.84
C TYR A 168 -7.21 -4.30 -13.05
N THR A 169 -8.20 -3.42 -13.23
CA THR A 169 -8.23 -2.43 -14.30
C THR A 169 -7.05 -1.46 -14.17
N LEU A 170 -6.78 -0.94 -12.97
CA LEU A 170 -5.67 -0.05 -12.70
C LEU A 170 -4.30 -0.72 -12.94
N ILE A 171 -4.14 -1.97 -12.51
CA ILE A 171 -2.94 -2.78 -12.76
C ILE A 171 -2.74 -3.00 -14.26
N ARG A 172 -3.81 -3.38 -14.98
CA ARG A 172 -3.76 -3.64 -16.42
C ARG A 172 -3.36 -2.39 -17.22
N THR A 173 -3.90 -1.21 -16.85
CA THR A 173 -3.50 0.07 -17.47
C THR A 173 -2.03 0.41 -17.20
N ARG A 174 -1.53 0.19 -15.97
CA ARG A 174 -0.14 0.52 -15.60
C ARG A 174 0.91 -0.43 -16.13
N LEU A 175 0.55 -1.70 -16.27
CA LEU A 175 1.45 -2.74 -16.77
C LEU A 175 1.36 -2.90 -18.29
N ALA A 176 0.44 -2.19 -18.95
CA ALA A 176 0.12 -2.36 -20.37
C ALA A 176 -0.01 -3.84 -20.75
N LEU A 177 -0.65 -4.62 -19.87
CA LEU A 177 -0.85 -6.06 -20.09
C LEU A 177 -1.77 -6.22 -21.30
N GLU A 178 -1.18 -6.57 -22.45
CA GLU A 178 -1.93 -7.10 -23.57
C GLU A 178 -2.69 -8.33 -23.08
N SER A 179 -3.96 -8.47 -23.48
CA SER A 179 -4.77 -9.63 -23.11
C SER A 179 -4.01 -10.89 -23.49
N ARG A 180 -3.60 -11.70 -22.52
CA ARG A 180 -3.19 -13.08 -22.80
C ARG A 180 -4.43 -13.78 -23.33
N ARG A 181 -4.50 -13.96 -24.66
CA ARG A 181 -5.48 -14.89 -25.25
C ARG A 181 -5.21 -16.23 -24.60
N ALA A 182 -6.20 -16.76 -23.89
CA ALA A 182 -6.24 -18.16 -23.53
C ALA A 182 -6.09 -18.95 -24.83
N GLY A 183 -4.96 -19.63 -24.97
CA GLY A 183 -4.71 -20.66 -25.98
C GLY A 183 -4.85 -22.01 -25.31
#